data_AF-A0A378N8B3-F1
#
_entry.id   AF-A0A378N8B3-F1
#
_cell.length_a   1.000
_cell.length_b   1.000
_cell.length_c   1.000
_cell.angle_alpha   90.00
_cell.angle_beta   90.00
_cell.angle_gamma   90.00
#
_symmetry.space_group_name_H-M   'P 1'
#
loop_
_entity.id
_entity.type
_entity.pdbx_description
1 polymer ?
#
loop_
_entity_poly.entity_id
_entity_poly.type
_entity_poly.pdbx_seq_one_letter_code
_entity_poly.pdbx_strand_id
1 'polypeptide(L)'
;MQPIQIKPLWLTELAQAFNNPIDLLQFLELNPNDFEGDIAARKLFALRVPRMFAEKMEKGNPNDPLFLQAMSLQAEFIEAEGFVVDPLEEQQSPARIFYINTITVCYLC
;
A
#
# COMPACT_ATOMS: atom_id res chain seq x y z
N MET A 1 -4.78 -34.55 20.77
CA MET A 1 -5.42 -33.92 19.59
C MET A 1 -4.99 -32.46 19.59
N GLN A 2 -4.17 -32.01 18.64
CA GLN A 2 -3.88 -30.57 18.54
C GLN A 2 -4.99 -29.90 17.71
N PRO A 3 -5.43 -28.68 18.07
CA PRO A 3 -6.49 -28.00 17.34
C PRO A 3 -5.99 -27.59 15.95
N ILE A 4 -6.78 -27.88 14.92
CA ILE A 4 -6.51 -27.42 13.55
C ILE A 4 -6.68 -25.90 13.54
N GLN A 5 -5.57 -25.18 13.38
CA GLN A 5 -5.58 -23.73 13.25
C GLN A 5 -5.87 -23.35 11.79
N ILE A 6 -7.10 -22.91 11.51
CA ILE A 6 -7.49 -22.40 10.19
C ILE A 6 -7.13 -20.92 10.13
N LYS A 7 -6.10 -20.56 9.38
CA LYS A 7 -5.78 -19.15 9.12
C LYS A 7 -6.80 -18.57 8.15
N PRO A 8 -7.28 -17.34 8.37
CA PRO A 8 -8.17 -16.68 7.43
C PRO A 8 -7.41 -16.37 6.12
N LEU A 9 -8.09 -16.50 4.98
CA LEU A 9 -7.52 -16.36 3.63
C LEU A 9 -6.79 -15.02 3.44
N TRP A 10 -7.41 -13.92 3.86
CA TRP A 10 -6.85 -12.56 3.74
C TRP A 10 -5.49 -12.40 4.45
N LEU A 11 -5.27 -13.09 5.58
CA LEU A 11 -3.99 -13.05 6.31
C LEU A 11 -2.90 -13.81 5.54
N THR A 12 -3.30 -14.85 4.81
CA THR A 12 -2.41 -15.63 3.95
C THR A 12 -2.05 -14.84 2.70
N GLU A 13 -3.01 -14.14 2.09
CA GLU A 13 -2.79 -13.24 0.95
C GLU A 13 -1.84 -12.09 1.30
N LEU A 14 -2.01 -11.47 2.48
CA LEU A 14 -1.09 -10.45 2.98
C LEU A 14 0.32 -10.99 3.24
N ALA A 15 0.45 -12.23 3.72
CA ALA A 15 1.75 -12.86 3.94
C ALA A 15 2.48 -13.17 2.63
N GLN A 16 1.75 -13.36 1.54
CA GLN A 16 2.28 -13.66 0.20
C GLN A 16 2.46 -12.41 -0.67
N ALA A 17 2.21 -11.21 -0.12
CA ALA A 17 2.40 -9.97 -0.85
C ALA A 17 3.86 -9.74 -1.23
N PHE A 18 4.07 -9.23 -2.45
CA PHE A 18 5.35 -8.69 -2.88
C PHE A 18 5.67 -7.44 -2.06
N ASN A 19 6.84 -7.44 -1.42
CA ASN A 19 7.36 -6.31 -0.65
C ASN A 19 8.62 -5.70 -1.29
N ASN A 20 9.16 -6.35 -2.34
CA ASN A 20 10.33 -5.89 -3.09
C ASN A 20 9.91 -5.63 -4.55
N PRO A 21 10.17 -4.44 -5.11
CA PRO A 21 9.85 -4.14 -6.51
C PRO A 21 10.56 -5.04 -7.50
N ILE A 22 11.78 -5.50 -7.20
CA ILE A 22 12.52 -6.38 -8.10
C ILE A 22 11.79 -7.72 -8.26
N ASP A 23 11.29 -8.28 -7.16
CA ASP A 23 10.55 -9.55 -7.17
C ASP A 23 9.24 -9.42 -7.98
N LEU A 24 8.57 -8.26 -7.88
CA LEU A 24 7.37 -7.95 -8.67
C LEU A 24 7.70 -7.81 -10.16
N LEU A 25 8.75 -7.05 -10.51
CA LEU A 25 9.17 -6.86 -11.91
C LEU A 25 9.57 -8.19 -12.55
N GLN A 26 10.30 -9.04 -11.82
CA GLN A 26 10.63 -10.40 -12.25
C GLN A 26 9.37 -11.25 -12.46
N PHE A 27 8.38 -11.16 -11.56
CA PHE A 27 7.11 -11.89 -11.71
C PHE A 27 6.32 -11.44 -12.95
N LEU A 28 6.38 -10.14 -13.27
CA LEU A 28 5.75 -9.53 -14.44
C LEU A 28 6.58 -9.65 -15.72
N GLU A 29 7.75 -10.32 -15.67
CA GLU A 29 8.65 -10.48 -16.82
C GLU A 29 9.14 -9.14 -17.40
N LEU A 30 9.29 -8.14 -16.53
CA LEU A 30 9.84 -6.82 -16.84
C LEU A 30 11.30 -6.73 -16.41
N ASN A 31 12.12 -6.05 -17.20
CA ASN A 31 13.55 -5.87 -16.91
C ASN A 31 13.73 -4.81 -15.81
N PRO A 32 14.31 -5.15 -14.64
CA PRO A 32 14.46 -4.19 -13.55
C PRO A 32 15.31 -2.96 -13.89
N ASN A 33 16.22 -3.08 -14.85
CA ASN A 33 17.09 -1.98 -15.26
C ASN A 33 16.32 -0.83 -15.93
N ASP A 34 15.13 -1.11 -16.49
CA ASP A 34 14.29 -0.09 -17.11
C ASP A 34 13.57 0.78 -16.06
N PHE A 35 13.60 0.39 -14.78
CA PHE A 35 12.85 1.00 -13.67
C PHE A 35 13.74 1.50 -12.52
N GLU A 36 15.04 1.70 -12.74
CA GLU A 36 15.97 2.12 -11.67
C GLU A 36 15.53 3.40 -10.94
N GLY A 37 15.00 4.38 -11.68
CA GLY A 37 14.47 5.63 -11.13
C GLY A 37 13.27 5.42 -10.22
N ASP A 38 12.33 4.57 -10.64
CA ASP A 38 11.13 4.22 -9.87
C ASP A 38 11.49 3.39 -8.64
N ILE A 39 12.45 2.46 -8.75
CA ILE A 39 12.97 1.69 -7.61
C ILE A 39 13.59 2.63 -6.55
N ALA A 40 14.32 3.67 -6.96
CA ALA A 40 14.91 4.64 -6.04
C ALA A 40 13.85 5.48 -5.31
N ALA A 41 12.77 5.85 -6.00
CA ALA A 41 11.61 6.58 -5.47
C ALA A 41 10.91 5.82 -4.32
N ARG A 42 10.91 4.49 -4.34
CA ARG A 42 10.29 3.64 -3.30
C ARG A 42 10.99 3.67 -1.94
N LYS A 43 12.14 4.33 -1.79
CA LYS A 43 12.70 4.58 -0.46
C LYS A 43 11.74 5.38 0.44
N LEU A 44 10.82 6.13 -0.17
CA LEU A 44 9.84 6.95 0.54
C LEU A 44 8.52 6.20 0.81
N PHE A 45 8.16 5.22 -0.04
CA PHE A 45 6.94 4.41 0.11
C PHE A 45 7.21 2.91 -0.12
N ALA A 46 6.98 2.10 0.92
CA ALA A 46 7.14 0.66 0.84
C ALA A 46 6.12 0.02 -0.12
N LEU A 47 6.59 -0.88 -1.00
CA LEU A 47 5.73 -1.71 -1.85
C LEU A 47 4.96 -2.72 -1.00
N ARG A 48 3.66 -2.86 -1.24
CA ARG A 48 2.89 -4.01 -0.75
C ARG A 48 1.81 -4.41 -1.76
N VAL A 49 2.12 -5.39 -2.59
CA VAL A 49 1.20 -5.88 -3.62
C VAL A 49 0.86 -7.35 -3.38
N PRO A 50 -0.39 -7.69 -3.03
CA PRO A 50 -0.84 -9.08 -2.93
C PRO A 50 -0.61 -9.84 -4.24
N ARG A 51 -0.24 -11.12 -4.16
CA ARG A 51 -0.01 -11.95 -5.34
C ARG A 51 -1.21 -12.00 -6.29
N MET A 52 -2.42 -12.17 -5.75
CA MET A 52 -3.67 -12.18 -6.52
C MET A 52 -3.92 -10.88 -7.30
N PHE A 53 -3.38 -9.76 -6.83
CA PHE A 53 -3.46 -8.48 -7.52
C PHE A 53 -2.44 -8.41 -8.67
N ALA A 54 -1.20 -8.85 -8.42
CA ALA A 54 -0.18 -8.94 -9.47
C ALA A 54 -0.56 -9.93 -10.59
N GLU A 55 -1.28 -11.00 -10.27
CA GLU A 55 -1.81 -11.96 -11.26
C GLU A 55 -2.81 -11.35 -12.24
N LYS A 56 -3.42 -10.20 -11.91
CA LYS A 56 -4.32 -9.47 -12.80
C LYS A 56 -3.58 -8.52 -13.74
N MET A 57 -2.31 -8.24 -13.49
CA MET A 57 -1.49 -7.38 -14.34
C MET A 57 -1.06 -8.13 -15.59
N GLU A 58 -1.00 -7.42 -16.72
CA GLU A 58 -0.45 -7.97 -17.95
C GLU A 58 1.08 -8.09 -17.87
N LYS A 59 1.58 -9.32 -18.03
CA LYS A 59 3.03 -9.58 -18.04
C LYS A 59 3.69 -9.00 -19.29
N GLY A 60 4.90 -8.47 -19.13
CA GLY A 60 5.67 -7.85 -20.20
C GLY A 60 5.12 -6.49 -20.65
N ASN A 61 4.02 -5.99 -20.05
CA ASN A 61 3.45 -4.69 -20.37
C ASN A 61 3.77 -3.66 -19.27
N PRO A 62 4.76 -2.76 -19.48
CA PRO A 62 5.09 -1.72 -18.50
C PRO A 62 4.02 -0.62 -18.40
N ASN A 63 3.08 -0.55 -19.35
CA ASN A 63 1.99 0.43 -19.38
C ASN A 63 0.67 -0.17 -18.85
N ASP A 64 0.71 -1.33 -18.20
CA ASP A 64 -0.47 -1.92 -17.57
C ASP A 64 -1.02 -0.96 -16.50
N PRO A 65 -2.33 -0.63 -16.53
CA PRO A 65 -2.90 0.36 -15.61
C PRO A 65 -2.87 -0.10 -14.14
N LEU A 66 -2.95 -1.41 -13.86
CA LEU A 66 -2.85 -1.92 -12.49
C LEU A 66 -1.41 -1.85 -11.99
N PHE A 67 -0.45 -2.11 -12.86
CA PHE A 67 0.97 -1.90 -12.57
C PHE A 67 1.27 -0.44 -12.28
N LEU A 68 0.80 0.48 -13.13
CA LEU A 68 0.99 1.93 -12.93
C LEU A 68 0.35 2.45 -11.63
N GLN A 69 -0.74 1.83 -11.16
CA GLN A 69 -1.34 2.16 -9.87
C GLN A 69 -0.54 1.63 -8.68
N ALA A 70 0.17 0.51 -8.85
CA ALA A 70 0.92 -0.15 -7.78
C ALA A 70 2.41 0.28 -7.72
N MET A 71 2.95 0.76 -8.84
CA MET A 71 4.32 1.24 -8.94
C MET A 71 4.36 2.73 -8.59
N SER A 72 5.12 3.09 -7.55
CA SER A 72 5.38 4.50 -7.25
C SER A 72 6.32 5.05 -8.31
N LEU A 73 5.82 5.98 -9.12
CA LEU A 73 6.59 6.56 -10.22
C LEU A 73 7.45 7.72 -9.73
N GLN A 74 8.59 7.96 -10.35
CA GLN A 74 9.41 9.14 -10.08
C GLN A 74 8.61 10.46 -10.27
N ALA A 75 7.62 10.46 -11.16
CA ALA A 75 6.75 11.61 -11.43
C ALA A 75 5.89 12.05 -10.23
N GLU A 76 5.63 11.15 -9.26
CA GLU A 76 4.90 11.50 -8.02
C GLU A 76 5.71 12.43 -7.10
N PHE A 77 7.03 12.55 -7.31
CA PHE A 77 7.90 13.42 -6.53
C PHE A 77 8.05 14.82 -7.12
N ILE A 78 7.37 15.11 -8.23
CA ILE A 78 7.34 16.46 -8.78
C ILE A 78 6.41 17.29 -7.89
N GLU A 79 6.99 18.16 -7.07
CA GLU A 79 6.22 19.14 -6.29
C GLU A 79 5.41 20.02 -7.24
N ALA A 80 4.09 19.88 -7.19
CA ALA A 80 3.17 20.75 -7.91
C ALA A 80 2.93 22.03 -7.10
N GLU A 81 2.87 23.18 -7.77
CA GLU A 81 2.46 24.43 -7.12
C GLU A 81 1.07 24.27 -6.49
N GLY A 82 0.97 24.48 -5.18
CA GLY A 82 -0.28 24.33 -4.43
C GLY A 82 -0.47 22.98 -3.73
N PHE A 83 0.52 22.08 -3.76
CA PHE A 83 0.52 20.89 -2.91
C PHE A 83 0.61 21.31 -1.43
N VAL A 84 -0.42 20.97 -0.65
CA VAL A 84 -0.49 21.23 0.81
C VAL A 84 -0.43 19.89 1.53
N VAL A 85 0.28 19.84 2.66
CA VAL A 85 0.54 18.62 3.44
C VAL A 85 -0.75 17.92 3.91
N ASP A 86 -1.79 18.68 4.21
CA ASP A 86 -3.08 18.18 4.64
C ASP A 86 -4.20 18.93 3.91
N PRO A 87 -4.53 18.53 2.66
CA PRO A 87 -5.53 19.24 1.87
C PRO A 87 -6.96 19.09 2.42
N LEU A 88 -7.19 18.13 3.32
CA LEU A 88 -8.49 17.83 3.91
C LEU A 88 -8.59 18.29 5.39
N GLU A 89 -7.52 18.86 5.95
CA GLU A 89 -7.40 19.26 7.36
C GLU A 89 -7.79 18.13 8.35
N GLU A 90 -7.60 16.87 7.95
CA GLU A 90 -8.03 15.70 8.71
C GLU A 90 -7.23 15.49 9.99
N GLN A 91 -6.02 16.06 10.09
CA GLN A 91 -5.23 16.01 11.31
C GLN A 91 -5.90 16.72 12.49
N GLN A 92 -6.91 17.56 12.24
CA GLN A 92 -7.73 18.21 13.27
C GLN A 92 -9.12 17.60 13.42
N SER A 93 -9.47 16.59 12.62
CA SER A 93 -10.81 16.01 12.60
C SER A 93 -10.98 15.03 13.78
N PRO A 94 -11.96 15.23 14.68
CA PRO A 94 -12.21 14.33 15.81
C PRO A 94 -13.00 13.10 15.33
N ALA A 95 -12.51 12.40 14.32
CA ALA A 95 -12.97 11.05 14.02
C ALA A 95 -12.35 10.07 15.04
N ARG A 96 -12.70 10.29 16.31
CA ARG A 96 -12.40 9.35 17.39
C ARG A 96 -13.14 8.06 17.09
N ILE A 97 -12.39 7.00 16.82
CA ILE A 97 -12.88 5.61 16.84
C ILE A 97 -13.48 5.38 18.23
N PHE A 98 -14.80 5.54 18.36
CA PHE A 98 -15.51 5.22 19.59
C PHE A 98 -15.85 3.73 19.61
N TYR A 99 -14.88 2.91 20.00
CA TYR A 99 -15.16 1.66 20.70
C TYR A 99 -14.08 1.46 21.76
N ILE A 100 -14.39 1.81 23.02
CA ILE A 100 -14.34 0.91 24.19
C ILE A 100 -14.66 1.65 25.51
N ASN A 101 -15.47 0.98 26.32
CA ASN A 101 -15.85 1.21 27.71
C ASN A 101 -14.95 2.11 28.61
N THR A 102 -15.55 3.16 29.19
CA THR A 102 -15.39 3.49 30.63
C THR A 102 -16.50 4.42 31.12
N ILE A 103 -17.19 3.97 32.15
CA ILE A 103 -17.97 4.78 33.08
C ILE A 103 -17.04 5.84 33.68
N THR A 104 -17.40 7.12 33.60
CA THR A 104 -17.23 8.12 34.66
C THR A 104 -18.14 9.31 34.34
N VAL A 105 -19.21 9.42 35.13
CA VAL A 105 -19.95 10.66 35.34
C VAL A 105 -19.02 11.62 36.08
N CYS A 106 -18.78 12.82 35.55
CA CYS A 106 -18.48 14.00 36.38
C CYS A 106 -18.51 15.31 35.57
N TYR A 107 -19.55 16.11 35.86
CA TYR A 107 -19.61 17.58 35.91
C TYR A 107 -18.97 18.41 34.79
N LEU A 108 -19.79 19.09 33.98
CA LEU A 108 -20.29 20.45 34.28
C LEU A 108 -21.21 20.95 33.13
N CYS A 109 -22.52 20.79 33.31
CA CYS A 109 -23.55 21.75 32.87
C CYS A 109 -24.78 21.55 33.75
#